data_AF-A0A6C0JH82-F1
#
_entry.id   AF-A0A6C0JH82-F1
#
_cell.length_a   1.000
_cell.length_b   1.000
_cell.length_c   1.000
_cell.angle_alpha   90.00
_cell.angle_beta   90.00
_cell.angle_gamma   90.00
#
_symmetry.space_group_name_H-M   'P 1'
#
loop_
_entity.id
_entity.type
_entity.pdbx_description
1 polymer ?
#
loop_
_entity_poly.entity_id
_entity_poly.type
_entity_poly.pdbx_seq_one_letter_code
_entity_poly.pdbx_strand_id
1 'polypeptide(L)'
;MTTKIEEKETIQIPKRVFIVPYRNRIQHKFFFSKYMSFLLEDNKDYEIYFSHQCDARTFNRGAVKNIGFLAIKNKYPQHYKDITFIFNDIDTIPFYKIFDYQTVHGVVKHYYGFKYALGGIVVMKGADFERINGYPCYWGWGMEDNTLQKRCERYQLIVDRSNFYEIGKPQILQLFDGISRIISKKDPWRSEKDDGVDGLRTISKLNYNIDALSTNPNDNIFSFEDSRVFYVNIKTFLTHLRYENDEYFNYDLREPKRKIIRPDRVLQHTNKVVTNTDDWSNIPYYPTSREKREQTAEYLIKTGKQVPISLLKQIQKDKEDSIKNDVYNINTTIADDIADYTVNNSISNIPINNQQYINQRNYQGQRALMQSQMQQQMYPSSRQPHQMPPPPPPHKYSPQYANYIGAQQRASVTAGTKIRLGGVY
;
A
#
# COMPACT_ATOMS: atom_id res chain seq x y z
N MET A 1 26.71 2.97 -55.63
CA MET A 1 26.43 2.22 -54.38
C MET A 1 26.53 3.20 -53.23
N THR A 2 25.39 3.71 -52.76
CA THR A 2 25.34 4.68 -51.67
C THR A 2 25.11 3.89 -50.39
N THR A 3 26.17 3.66 -49.64
CA THR A 3 26.14 2.93 -48.37
C THR A 3 25.38 3.77 -47.35
N LYS A 4 24.14 3.37 -47.03
CA LYS A 4 23.42 3.91 -45.86
C LYS A 4 24.21 3.49 -44.63
N ILE A 5 24.84 4.45 -43.98
CA ILE A 5 25.39 4.29 -42.63
C ILE A 5 24.16 4.16 -41.72
N GLU A 6 23.90 2.95 -41.22
CA GLU A 6 22.95 2.75 -40.13
C GLU A 6 23.51 3.50 -38.91
N GLU A 7 22.87 4.62 -38.54
CA GLU A 7 23.08 5.25 -37.25
C GLU A 7 22.74 4.23 -36.17
N LYS A 8 23.76 3.61 -35.57
CA LYS A 8 23.59 2.87 -34.32
C LYS A 8 23.06 3.86 -33.29
N GLU A 9 21.78 3.77 -32.96
CA GLU A 9 21.21 4.44 -31.79
C GLU A 9 22.11 4.13 -30.60
N THR A 10 22.78 5.16 -30.09
CA THR A 10 23.60 5.04 -28.89
C THR A 10 22.66 4.83 -27.72
N ILE A 11 22.53 3.58 -27.27
CA ILE A 11 21.70 3.22 -26.12
C ILE A 11 22.21 4.00 -24.91
N GLN A 12 21.41 4.96 -24.43
CA GLN A 12 21.73 5.72 -23.24
C GLN A 12 21.57 4.84 -22.00
N ILE A 13 22.68 4.58 -21.30
CA ILE A 13 22.69 3.73 -20.10
C ILE A 13 22.25 4.57 -18.89
N PRO A 14 21.21 4.15 -18.15
CA PRO A 14 20.79 4.87 -16.95
C PRO A 14 21.81 4.67 -15.81
N LYS A 15 22.01 5.71 -15.00
CA LYS A 15 22.78 5.57 -13.74
C LYS A 15 21.92 5.02 -12.61
N ARG A 16 20.61 5.23 -12.69
CA ARG A 16 19.62 4.84 -11.68
C ARG A 16 18.47 4.08 -12.31
N VAL A 17 18.09 2.96 -11.70
CA VAL A 17 16.94 2.19 -12.16
C VAL A 17 16.01 1.91 -10.99
N PHE A 18 14.78 2.41 -11.09
CA PHE A 18 13.73 2.11 -10.13
C PHE A 18 13.07 0.79 -10.50
N ILE A 19 13.05 -0.16 -9.57
CA ILE A 19 12.30 -1.40 -9.68
C ILE A 19 11.12 -1.30 -8.72
N VAL A 20 9.93 -1.19 -9.31
CA VAL A 20 8.68 -1.02 -8.56
C VAL A 20 7.88 -2.32 -8.65
N PRO A 21 7.76 -3.11 -7.56
CA PRO A 21 6.97 -4.32 -7.58
C PRO A 21 5.49 -3.97 -7.79
N TYR A 22 4.85 -4.56 -8.80
CA TYR A 22 3.54 -4.12 -9.24
C TYR A 22 2.58 -5.27 -9.55
N ARG A 23 1.32 -5.11 -9.13
CA ARG A 23 0.16 -5.88 -9.59
C ARG A 23 -1.15 -5.23 -9.13
N ASN A 24 -2.08 -4.96 -10.05
CA ASN A 24 -3.46 -4.53 -9.76
C ASN A 24 -3.56 -3.31 -8.81
N ARG A 25 -2.73 -2.27 -9.00
CA ARG A 25 -2.72 -1.04 -8.18
C ARG A 25 -2.84 0.22 -9.04
N ILE A 26 -3.88 0.26 -9.86
CA ILE A 26 -4.07 1.27 -10.90
C ILE A 26 -3.99 2.70 -10.33
N GLN A 27 -4.66 2.97 -9.21
CA GLN A 27 -4.69 4.29 -8.57
C GLN A 27 -3.33 4.68 -7.99
N HIS A 28 -2.67 3.75 -7.26
CA HIS A 28 -1.34 4.00 -6.72
C HIS A 28 -0.33 4.22 -7.83
N LYS A 29 -0.42 3.45 -8.92
CA LYS A 29 0.45 3.62 -10.07
C LYS A 29 0.26 4.97 -10.74
N PHE A 30 -0.97 5.39 -10.99
CA PHE A 30 -1.24 6.72 -11.54
C PHE A 30 -0.61 7.82 -10.69
N PHE A 31 -0.82 7.75 -9.37
CA PHE A 31 -0.26 8.72 -8.43
C PHE A 31 1.28 8.68 -8.42
N PHE A 32 1.86 7.48 -8.26
CA PHE A 32 3.30 7.24 -8.24
C PHE A 32 3.98 7.80 -9.48
N SER A 33 3.49 7.40 -10.64
CA SER A 33 3.92 7.87 -11.95
C SER A 33 3.95 9.39 -12.08
N LYS A 34 2.83 10.04 -11.77
CA LYS A 34 2.69 11.49 -11.89
C LYS A 34 3.55 12.24 -10.88
N TYR A 35 3.71 11.69 -9.68
CA TYR A 35 4.49 12.34 -8.63
C TYR A 35 5.99 12.14 -8.84
N MET A 36 6.42 10.96 -9.28
CA MET A 36 7.82 10.67 -9.61
C MET A 36 8.32 11.52 -10.77
N SER A 37 7.48 11.90 -11.74
CA SER A 37 7.88 12.81 -12.80
C SER A 37 8.26 14.19 -12.26
N PHE A 38 7.53 14.71 -11.26
CA PHE A 38 7.90 15.92 -10.53
C PHE A 38 9.18 15.74 -9.71
N LEU A 39 9.27 14.65 -8.95
CA LEU A 39 10.44 14.39 -8.10
C LEU A 39 11.76 14.26 -8.89
N LEU A 40 11.67 13.79 -10.13
CA LEU A 40 12.82 13.52 -10.98
C LEU A 40 12.90 14.44 -12.21
N GLU A 41 12.16 15.55 -12.25
CA GLU A 41 12.10 16.44 -13.43
C GLU A 41 13.47 16.99 -13.86
N ASP A 42 14.38 17.21 -12.90
CA ASP A 42 15.75 17.70 -13.16
C ASP A 42 16.73 16.59 -13.57
N ASN A 43 16.26 15.35 -13.68
CA ASN A 43 17.08 14.17 -13.87
C ASN A 43 16.75 13.47 -15.19
N LYS A 44 17.77 13.05 -15.93
CA LYS A 44 17.60 12.34 -17.22
C LYS A 44 18.28 10.97 -17.26
N ASP A 45 19.03 10.62 -16.24
CA ASP A 45 19.86 9.42 -16.13
C ASP A 45 19.16 8.28 -15.34
N TYR A 46 17.83 8.21 -15.44
CA TYR A 46 17.04 7.19 -14.76
C TYR A 46 16.03 6.51 -15.68
N GLU A 47 15.67 5.28 -15.32
CA GLU A 47 14.53 4.54 -15.85
C GLU A 47 13.68 3.99 -14.69
N ILE A 48 12.38 3.86 -14.90
CA ILE A 48 11.43 3.26 -13.95
C ILE A 48 10.83 2.01 -14.59
N TYR A 49 10.87 0.90 -13.87
CA TYR A 49 10.31 -0.38 -14.28
C TYR A 49 9.26 -0.84 -13.30
N PHE A 50 8.00 -0.84 -13.73
CA PHE A 50 6.95 -1.58 -13.06
C PHE A 50 7.16 -3.06 -13.31
N SER A 51 7.74 -3.74 -12.33
CA SER A 51 7.94 -5.18 -12.40
C SER A 51 6.60 -5.86 -12.10
N HIS A 52 5.91 -6.26 -13.17
CA HIS A 52 4.51 -6.59 -13.14
C HIS A 52 4.31 -8.10 -13.12
N GLN A 53 3.80 -8.65 -12.01
CA GLN A 53 3.44 -10.07 -11.94
C GLN A 53 2.08 -10.31 -12.61
N CYS A 54 2.09 -10.94 -13.78
CA CYS A 54 0.89 -11.17 -14.59
C CYS A 54 0.24 -12.56 -14.38
N ASP A 55 0.84 -13.42 -13.54
CA ASP A 55 0.27 -14.74 -13.22
C ASP A 55 -0.79 -14.71 -12.10
N ALA A 56 -1.48 -15.84 -11.96
CA ALA A 56 -2.59 -16.02 -11.03
C ALA A 56 -2.19 -16.56 -9.65
N ARG A 57 -0.90 -16.53 -9.26
CA ARG A 57 -0.44 -16.96 -7.91
C ARG A 57 -0.36 -15.76 -6.96
N THR A 58 -0.20 -15.99 -5.66
CA THR A 58 -0.07 -14.88 -4.71
C THR A 58 1.09 -13.97 -5.09
N PHE A 59 1.02 -12.71 -4.66
CA PHE A 59 2.02 -11.73 -5.07
C PHE A 59 3.35 -12.08 -4.41
N ASN A 60 4.39 -12.26 -5.19
CA ASN A 60 5.73 -12.58 -4.68
C ASN A 60 6.61 -11.33 -4.81
N ARG A 61 6.50 -10.43 -3.83
CA ARG A 61 7.16 -9.11 -3.86
C ARG A 61 8.67 -9.23 -4.04
N GLY A 62 9.30 -10.18 -3.35
CA GLY A 62 10.73 -10.45 -3.47
C GLY A 62 11.15 -10.98 -4.85
N ALA A 63 10.43 -11.98 -5.38
CA ALA A 63 10.71 -12.51 -6.72
C ALA A 63 10.53 -11.45 -7.81
N VAL A 64 9.50 -10.62 -7.70
CA VAL A 64 9.24 -9.53 -8.66
C VAL A 64 10.37 -8.49 -8.63
N LYS A 65 10.86 -8.08 -7.45
CA LYS A 65 12.05 -7.21 -7.34
C LYS A 65 13.28 -7.86 -7.99
N ASN A 66 13.51 -9.15 -7.73
CA ASN A 66 14.58 -9.93 -8.34
C ASN A 66 14.48 -9.99 -9.88
N ILE A 67 13.28 -10.27 -10.41
CA ILE A 67 13.06 -10.36 -11.86
C ILE A 67 13.24 -8.99 -12.52
N GLY A 68 12.78 -7.91 -11.88
CA GLY A 68 13.09 -6.55 -12.30
C GLY A 68 14.59 -6.34 -12.44
N PHE A 69 15.39 -6.70 -11.43
CA PHE A 69 16.85 -6.65 -11.54
C PHE A 69 17.41 -7.52 -12.69
N LEU A 70 16.95 -8.76 -12.84
CA LEU A 70 17.39 -9.66 -13.92
C LEU A 70 17.09 -9.08 -15.30
N ALA A 71 15.94 -8.42 -15.47
CA ALA A 71 15.56 -7.74 -16.71
C ALA A 71 16.56 -6.65 -17.09
N ILE A 72 16.99 -5.83 -16.12
CA ILE A 72 17.99 -4.77 -16.32
C ILE A 72 19.39 -5.35 -16.55
N LYS A 73 19.74 -6.40 -15.80
CA LYS A 73 20.99 -7.14 -16.02
C LYS A 73 21.07 -7.66 -17.46
N ASN A 74 19.97 -8.19 -17.99
CA ASN A 74 19.91 -8.68 -19.37
C ASN A 74 19.91 -7.55 -20.41
N LYS A 75 19.27 -6.40 -20.11
CA LYS A 75 19.26 -5.21 -20.98
C LYS A 75 20.64 -4.54 -21.03
N TYR A 76 21.36 -4.49 -19.91
CA TYR A 76 22.65 -3.80 -19.75
C TYR A 76 23.74 -4.72 -19.15
N PRO A 77 24.12 -5.83 -19.81
CA PRO A 77 24.96 -6.87 -19.21
C PRO A 77 26.37 -6.41 -18.85
N GLN A 78 26.88 -5.35 -19.48
CA GLN A 78 28.20 -4.79 -19.19
C GLN A 78 28.20 -3.67 -18.14
N HIS A 79 27.01 -3.17 -17.75
CA HIS A 79 26.90 -1.97 -16.91
C HIS A 79 26.07 -2.16 -15.66
N TYR A 80 25.20 -3.19 -15.60
CA TYR A 80 24.27 -3.39 -14.48
C TYR A 80 24.94 -3.42 -13.10
N LYS A 81 26.21 -3.83 -13.01
CA LYS A 81 26.94 -3.88 -11.75
C LYS A 81 27.09 -2.49 -11.12
N ASP A 82 27.30 -1.46 -11.93
CA ASP A 82 27.51 -0.08 -11.48
C ASP A 82 26.23 0.76 -11.44
N ILE A 83 25.15 0.28 -12.08
CA ILE A 83 23.82 0.89 -11.98
C ILE A 83 23.36 0.85 -10.51
N THR A 84 22.81 1.97 -10.07
CA THR A 84 22.15 2.06 -8.77
C THR A 84 20.70 1.59 -8.91
N PHE A 85 20.35 0.51 -8.22
CA PHE A 85 18.98 0.00 -8.17
C PHE A 85 18.24 0.61 -6.99
N ILE A 86 17.03 1.09 -7.25
CA ILE A 86 16.11 1.62 -6.27
C ILE A 86 14.90 0.69 -6.21
N PHE A 87 14.79 -0.12 -5.17
CA PHE A 87 13.60 -0.90 -4.91
C PHE A 87 12.62 -0.03 -4.14
N ASN A 88 11.56 0.41 -4.81
CA ASN A 88 10.58 1.34 -4.27
C ASN A 88 9.18 0.73 -4.32
N ASP A 89 8.53 0.56 -3.17
CA ASP A 89 7.14 0.10 -3.12
C ASP A 89 6.20 1.17 -3.73
N ILE A 90 5.18 0.72 -4.49
CA ILE A 90 4.32 1.60 -5.30
C ILE A 90 3.51 2.61 -4.46
N ASP A 91 3.28 2.30 -3.20
CA ASP A 91 2.50 3.08 -2.26
C ASP A 91 3.36 4.03 -1.41
N THR A 92 4.66 4.14 -1.65
CA THR A 92 5.56 5.00 -0.87
C THR A 92 6.33 5.98 -1.74
N ILE A 93 6.15 7.28 -1.51
CA ILE A 93 6.73 8.34 -2.34
C ILE A 93 7.15 9.50 -1.45
N PRO A 94 8.34 10.11 -1.60
CA PRO A 94 8.68 11.28 -0.81
C PRO A 94 7.80 12.48 -1.21
N PHE A 95 7.43 13.30 -0.24
CA PHE A 95 6.65 14.53 -0.46
C PHE A 95 7.42 15.59 -1.25
N TYR A 96 8.75 15.56 -1.21
CA TYR A 96 9.57 16.52 -1.94
C TYR A 96 10.88 15.87 -2.42
N LYS A 97 11.71 16.61 -3.16
CA LYS A 97 13.00 16.16 -3.71
C LYS A 97 14.07 15.99 -2.61
N ILE A 98 13.84 15.08 -1.67
CA ILE A 98 14.68 14.86 -0.47
C ILE A 98 15.70 13.72 -0.62
N PHE A 99 15.67 12.99 -1.75
CA PHE A 99 16.55 11.85 -2.01
C PHE A 99 17.33 12.03 -3.31
N ASP A 100 18.63 11.73 -3.27
CA ASP A 100 19.52 11.70 -4.46
C ASP A 100 19.35 10.41 -5.29
N TYR A 101 18.83 9.35 -4.66
CA TYR A 101 18.77 7.98 -5.18
C TYR A 101 20.11 7.44 -5.68
N GLN A 102 21.20 7.78 -4.98
CA GLN A 102 22.55 7.32 -5.31
C GLN A 102 23.19 6.59 -4.14
N THR A 103 24.05 5.62 -4.46
CA THR A 103 24.91 4.92 -3.50
C THR A 103 26.22 4.50 -4.17
N VAL A 104 27.13 3.94 -3.39
CA VAL A 104 28.41 3.36 -3.83
C VAL A 104 28.44 1.87 -3.53
N HIS A 105 29.38 1.14 -4.12
CA HIS A 105 29.58 -0.28 -3.83
C HIS A 105 29.85 -0.51 -2.34
N GLY A 106 29.31 -1.59 -1.79
CA GLY A 106 29.41 -1.92 -0.38
C GLY A 106 28.40 -1.21 0.54
N VAL A 107 27.62 -0.26 0.01
CA VAL A 107 26.68 0.57 0.79
C VAL A 107 25.25 0.41 0.29
N VAL A 108 24.35 0.03 1.20
CA VAL A 108 22.91 -0.03 0.98
C VAL A 108 22.28 1.14 1.73
N LYS A 109 21.70 2.11 1.00
CA LYS A 109 20.93 3.17 1.63
C LYS A 109 19.49 2.71 1.85
N HIS A 110 18.94 3.05 3.01
CA HIS A 110 17.55 2.78 3.36
C HIS A 110 16.85 4.09 3.71
N TYR A 111 15.92 4.50 2.86
CA TYR A 111 15.29 5.82 2.92
C TYR A 111 13.96 5.82 3.67
N TYR A 112 13.20 4.73 3.61
CA TYR A 112 11.89 4.68 4.25
C TYR A 112 11.49 3.26 4.63
N GLY A 113 10.98 3.06 5.84
CA GLY A 113 10.47 1.78 6.31
C GLY A 113 10.68 1.54 7.81
N PHE A 114 11.13 0.33 8.15
CA PHE A 114 11.43 -0.07 9.53
C PHE A 114 12.94 -0.29 9.72
N LYS A 115 13.50 0.00 10.90
CA LYS A 115 14.95 -0.22 11.15
C LYS A 115 15.38 -1.69 11.18
N TYR A 116 14.44 -2.62 11.30
CA TYR A 116 14.70 -4.07 11.37
C TYR A 116 14.46 -4.80 10.04
N ALA A 117 14.08 -4.08 8.98
CA ALA A 117 13.83 -4.66 7.66
C ALA A 117 14.20 -3.65 6.55
N LEU A 118 14.71 -4.13 5.42
CA LEU A 118 14.97 -3.30 4.24
C LEU A 118 13.74 -3.29 3.32
N GLY A 119 12.66 -2.68 3.80
CA GLY A 119 11.40 -2.49 3.06
C GLY A 119 11.22 -1.07 2.54
N GLY A 120 10.08 -0.75 1.94
CA GLY A 120 9.77 0.61 1.47
C GLY A 120 10.69 1.08 0.35
N ILE A 121 11.68 1.92 0.68
CA ILE A 121 12.62 2.51 -0.30
C ILE A 121 14.06 2.12 0.04
N VAL A 122 14.64 1.22 -0.78
CA VAL A 122 15.99 0.67 -0.60
C VAL A 122 16.83 0.94 -1.84
N VAL A 123 18.08 1.36 -1.65
CA VAL A 123 18.99 1.75 -2.74
C VAL A 123 20.32 1.00 -2.61
N MET A 124 20.74 0.31 -3.67
CA MET A 124 21.99 -0.45 -3.68
C MET A 124 22.59 -0.61 -5.09
N LYS A 125 23.89 -0.92 -5.17
CA LYS A 125 24.52 -1.25 -6.46
C LYS A 125 24.09 -2.62 -6.96
N GLY A 126 24.01 -2.77 -8.28
CA GLY A 126 23.66 -4.04 -8.90
C GLY A 126 24.65 -5.16 -8.56
N ALA A 127 25.94 -4.85 -8.44
CA ALA A 127 26.96 -5.81 -8.01
C ALA A 127 26.68 -6.36 -6.60
N ASP A 128 26.31 -5.49 -5.66
CA ASP A 128 25.99 -5.90 -4.29
C ASP A 128 24.70 -6.71 -4.22
N PHE A 129 23.68 -6.32 -4.99
CA PHE A 129 22.41 -7.03 -5.03
C PHE A 129 22.57 -8.45 -5.59
N GLU A 130 23.35 -8.60 -6.65
CA GLU A 130 23.72 -9.90 -7.19
C GLU A 130 24.54 -10.73 -6.19
N ARG A 131 25.51 -10.11 -5.53
CA ARG A 131 26.40 -10.77 -4.57
C ARG A 131 25.64 -11.40 -3.40
N ILE A 132 24.60 -10.72 -2.90
CA ILE A 132 23.76 -11.24 -1.81
C ILE A 132 22.64 -12.18 -2.26
N ASN A 133 22.59 -12.55 -3.55
CA ASN A 133 21.53 -13.37 -4.15
C ASN A 133 20.12 -12.73 -4.09
N GLY A 134 20.04 -11.41 -3.99
CA GLY A 134 18.80 -10.64 -3.95
C GLY A 134 17.85 -10.98 -2.80
N TYR A 135 16.56 -10.66 -2.99
CA TYR A 135 15.49 -10.98 -2.04
C TYR A 135 15.18 -12.49 -2.03
N PRO A 136 14.70 -13.07 -0.92
CA PRO A 136 14.05 -14.38 -1.00
C PRO A 136 12.70 -14.27 -1.72
N CYS A 137 12.23 -15.36 -2.28
CA CYS A 137 11.03 -15.45 -3.11
C CYS A 137 9.83 -16.01 -2.33
N TYR A 138 9.40 -15.34 -1.25
CA TYR A 138 8.27 -15.77 -0.43
C TYR A 138 6.91 -15.48 -1.10
N TRP A 139 6.01 -16.48 -1.09
CA TRP A 139 4.70 -16.42 -1.75
C TRP A 139 3.60 -15.80 -0.89
N GLY A 140 3.91 -14.74 -0.15
CA GLY A 140 2.96 -14.04 0.69
C GLY A 140 3.52 -12.70 1.16
N TRP A 141 2.79 -12.06 2.06
CA TRP A 141 3.22 -10.81 2.67
C TRP A 141 4.18 -11.05 3.84
N GLY A 142 5.31 -10.35 3.79
CA GLY A 142 6.23 -10.15 4.91
C GLY A 142 7.47 -11.03 4.87
N MET A 143 8.41 -10.69 5.75
CA MET A 143 9.66 -11.40 6.04
C MET A 143 10.75 -11.37 4.94
N GLU A 144 10.43 -11.09 3.69
CA GLU A 144 11.43 -10.95 2.63
C GLU A 144 12.36 -9.74 2.86
N ASP A 145 11.81 -8.61 3.34
CA ASP A 145 12.58 -7.40 3.64
C ASP A 145 13.49 -7.60 4.87
N ASN A 146 13.02 -8.40 5.85
CA ASN A 146 13.82 -8.82 7.00
C ASN A 146 14.98 -9.71 6.57
N THR A 147 14.71 -10.68 5.70
CA THR A 147 15.73 -11.58 5.16
C THR A 147 16.76 -10.81 4.35
N LEU A 148 16.34 -9.84 3.50
CA LEU A 148 17.28 -9.00 2.76
C LEU A 148 18.23 -8.28 3.72
N GLN A 149 17.74 -7.70 4.81
CA GLN A 149 18.60 -7.04 5.80
C GLN A 149 19.64 -8.02 6.38
N LYS A 150 19.23 -9.21 6.80
CA LYS A 150 20.15 -10.24 7.33
C LYS A 150 21.19 -10.68 6.29
N ARG A 151 20.81 -10.74 5.01
CA ARG A 151 21.74 -11.05 3.91
C ARG A 151 22.76 -9.93 3.75
N CYS A 152 22.33 -8.66 3.75
CA CYS A 152 23.26 -7.52 3.71
C CYS A 152 24.27 -7.59 4.87
N GLU A 153 23.80 -7.84 6.09
CA GLU A 153 24.64 -7.99 7.28
C GLU A 153 25.64 -9.16 7.15
N ARG A 154 25.19 -10.33 6.68
CA ARG A 154 26.04 -11.52 6.45
C ARG A 154 27.15 -11.25 5.43
N TYR A 155 26.87 -10.44 4.42
CA TYR A 155 27.81 -10.05 3.37
C TYR A 155 28.55 -8.75 3.67
N GLN A 156 28.47 -8.27 4.92
CA GLN A 156 29.18 -7.08 5.43
C GLN A 156 28.90 -5.80 4.63
N LEU A 157 27.68 -5.68 4.10
CA LEU A 157 27.20 -4.43 3.50
C LEU A 157 26.87 -3.41 4.60
N ILE A 158 27.28 -2.17 4.37
CA ILE A 158 26.97 -1.06 5.28
C ILE A 158 25.55 -0.59 4.96
N VAL A 159 24.65 -0.68 5.94
CA VAL A 159 23.29 -0.12 5.83
C VAL A 159 23.31 1.33 6.30
N ASP A 160 23.28 2.26 5.35
CA ASP A 160 23.23 3.70 5.61
C ASP A 160 21.78 4.17 5.81
N ARG A 161 21.54 4.76 6.98
CA ARG A 161 20.26 5.34 7.40
C ARG A 161 20.40 6.81 7.83
N SER A 162 21.43 7.50 7.33
CA SER A 162 21.66 8.92 7.59
C SER A 162 20.50 9.82 7.16
N ASN A 163 19.80 9.46 6.07
CA ASN A 163 18.60 10.14 5.57
C ASN A 163 17.38 9.19 5.58
N PHE A 164 17.09 8.59 6.73
CA PHE A 164 16.03 7.59 6.91
C PHE A 164 14.77 8.15 7.58
N TYR A 165 13.60 7.80 7.03
CA TYR A 165 12.29 8.13 7.57
C TYR A 165 11.54 6.88 8.04
N GLU A 166 11.05 6.92 9.28
CA GLU A 166 10.19 5.86 9.83
C GLU A 166 8.77 5.91 9.26
N ILE A 167 8.01 4.83 9.41
CA ILE A 167 6.59 4.80 9.03
C ILE A 167 5.80 5.91 9.73
N GLY A 168 4.88 6.53 8.99
CA GLY A 168 4.02 7.61 9.49
C GLY A 168 4.67 9.01 9.48
N LYS A 169 5.91 9.15 8.98
CA LYS A 169 6.55 10.47 8.83
C LYS A 169 5.93 11.25 7.67
N PRO A 170 5.59 12.54 7.84
CA PRO A 170 4.89 13.33 6.82
C PRO A 170 5.74 13.61 5.58
N GLN A 171 7.06 13.45 5.67
CA GLN A 171 7.97 13.59 4.53
C GLN A 171 7.79 12.48 3.49
N ILE A 172 7.13 11.37 3.85
CA ILE A 172 6.84 10.26 2.95
C ILE A 172 5.33 10.08 2.87
N LEU A 173 4.81 10.27 1.66
CA LEU A 173 3.42 9.97 1.32
C LEU A 173 3.29 8.46 1.20
N GLN A 174 2.56 7.86 2.15
CA GLN A 174 2.20 6.45 2.13
C GLN A 174 0.73 6.32 1.75
N LEU A 175 0.46 5.76 0.57
CA LEU A 175 -0.89 5.47 0.11
C LEU A 175 -1.41 4.22 0.81
N PHE A 176 -2.71 4.21 1.06
CA PHE A 176 -3.31 3.14 1.84
C PHE A 176 -3.44 1.84 1.05
N ASP A 177 -2.78 0.79 1.54
CA ASP A 177 -2.82 -0.56 0.97
C ASP A 177 -3.71 -1.54 1.76
N GLY A 178 -4.73 -1.05 2.44
CA GLY A 178 -5.55 -1.93 3.24
C GLY A 178 -4.81 -2.65 4.39
N ILE A 179 -5.45 -3.71 4.92
CA ILE A 179 -5.17 -4.32 6.25
C ILE A 179 -5.19 -5.82 6.13
N SER A 180 -5.80 -6.37 5.09
CA SER A 180 -5.74 -7.79 4.84
C SER A 180 -4.42 -8.08 4.14
N ARG A 181 -3.71 -9.09 4.63
CA ARG A 181 -2.48 -9.60 4.06
C ARG A 181 -2.62 -11.10 3.87
N ILE A 182 -2.29 -11.59 2.68
CA ILE A 182 -2.17 -13.03 2.45
C ILE A 182 -0.78 -13.43 2.98
N ILE A 183 -0.73 -14.31 3.96
CA ILE A 183 0.51 -14.72 4.63
C ILE A 183 0.70 -16.24 4.55
N SER A 184 1.95 -16.70 4.62
CA SER A 184 2.28 -18.10 4.93
C SER A 184 2.83 -18.20 6.35
N LYS A 185 2.31 -19.15 7.12
CA LYS A 185 2.75 -19.43 8.50
C LYS A 185 4.24 -19.84 8.58
N LYS A 186 4.82 -20.28 7.47
CA LYS A 186 6.21 -20.76 7.38
C LYS A 186 7.21 -19.63 7.17
N ASP A 187 6.79 -18.47 6.65
CA ASP A 187 7.70 -17.37 6.27
C ASP A 187 8.51 -16.79 7.44
N PRO A 188 7.96 -16.62 8.67
CA PRO A 188 8.76 -16.19 9.81
C PRO A 188 9.92 -17.14 10.10
N TRP A 189 9.67 -18.45 10.06
CA TRP A 189 10.70 -19.47 10.26
C TRP A 189 11.72 -19.49 9.11
N ARG A 190 11.27 -19.37 7.85
CA ARG A 190 12.14 -19.28 6.68
C ARG A 190 13.09 -18.10 6.75
N SER A 191 12.61 -16.94 7.20
CA SER A 191 13.44 -15.74 7.35
C SER A 191 14.43 -15.84 8.50
N GLU A 192 14.06 -16.53 9.58
CA GLU A 192 14.99 -16.80 10.68
C GLU A 192 16.11 -17.76 10.25
N LYS A 193 15.77 -18.79 9.47
CA LYS A 193 16.68 -19.85 9.04
C LYS A 193 17.15 -19.70 7.59
N ASP A 194 17.17 -18.48 7.07
CA ASP A 194 17.57 -18.22 5.68
C ASP A 194 19.03 -18.67 5.44
N ASP A 195 19.18 -19.68 4.59
CA ASP A 195 20.46 -20.25 4.17
C ASP A 195 21.09 -19.49 2.99
N GLY A 196 20.35 -18.55 2.40
CA GLY A 196 20.78 -17.74 1.25
C GLY A 196 20.60 -18.42 -0.11
N VAL A 197 20.03 -19.63 -0.17
CA VAL A 197 19.86 -20.38 -1.43
C VAL A 197 18.74 -19.77 -2.28
N ASP A 198 17.57 -19.54 -1.68
CA ASP A 198 16.42 -18.95 -2.38
C ASP A 198 16.68 -17.49 -2.79
N GLY A 199 16.34 -17.12 -4.02
CA GLY A 199 16.57 -15.78 -4.55
C GLY A 199 16.88 -15.78 -6.05
N LEU A 200 17.77 -14.88 -6.48
CA LEU A 200 18.11 -14.67 -7.90
C LEU A 200 18.49 -15.96 -8.63
N ARG A 201 19.37 -16.77 -8.03
CA ARG A 201 19.92 -17.99 -8.65
C ARG A 201 18.91 -19.12 -8.81
N THR A 202 17.80 -19.07 -8.07
CA THR A 202 16.78 -20.13 -8.06
C THR A 202 15.56 -19.81 -8.92
N ILE A 203 15.49 -18.59 -9.47
CA ILE A 203 14.44 -18.23 -10.41
C ILE A 203 14.68 -18.99 -11.72
N SER A 204 13.68 -19.76 -12.14
CA SER A 204 13.76 -20.60 -13.34
C SER A 204 12.45 -20.57 -14.14
N LYS A 205 12.46 -21.07 -15.38
CA LYS A 205 11.34 -20.98 -16.32
C LYS A 205 10.76 -19.56 -16.40
N LEU A 206 11.65 -18.57 -16.33
CA LEU A 206 11.31 -17.16 -16.34
C LEU A 206 10.96 -16.73 -17.76
N ASN A 207 9.76 -16.17 -17.94
CA ASN A 207 9.30 -15.56 -19.17
C ASN A 207 8.76 -14.16 -18.85
N TYR A 208 9.35 -13.14 -19.47
CA TYR A 208 8.91 -11.76 -19.36
C TYR A 208 9.18 -11.01 -20.66
N ASN A 209 8.50 -9.86 -20.81
CA ASN A 209 8.78 -8.86 -21.84
C ASN A 209 8.96 -7.48 -21.20
N ILE A 210 9.74 -6.62 -21.85
CA ILE A 210 9.89 -5.21 -21.48
C ILE A 210 9.14 -4.38 -22.51
N ASP A 211 8.11 -3.65 -22.09
CA ASP A 211 7.29 -2.83 -22.98
C ASP A 211 6.94 -1.49 -22.33
N ALA A 212 6.50 -0.53 -23.15
CA ALA A 212 5.96 0.74 -22.66
C ALA A 212 4.58 0.58 -21.97
N LEU A 213 3.86 -0.52 -22.24
CA LEU A 213 2.51 -0.77 -21.74
C LEU A 213 2.43 -2.08 -20.94
N SER A 214 1.51 -2.12 -19.97
CA SER A 214 1.18 -3.33 -19.23
C SER A 214 0.43 -4.32 -20.13
N THR A 215 0.66 -5.62 -19.94
CA THR A 215 -0.18 -6.67 -20.57
C THR A 215 -1.62 -6.68 -20.03
N ASN A 216 -1.88 -6.06 -18.88
CA ASN A 216 -3.23 -5.87 -18.35
C ASN A 216 -3.79 -4.52 -18.83
N PRO A 217 -4.83 -4.50 -19.69
CA PRO A 217 -5.37 -3.25 -20.25
C PRO A 217 -5.83 -2.24 -19.19
N ASN A 218 -6.31 -2.71 -18.04
CA ASN A 218 -6.80 -1.83 -16.97
C ASN A 218 -5.70 -0.95 -16.38
N ASP A 219 -4.46 -1.43 -16.39
CA ASP A 219 -3.32 -0.64 -15.97
C ASP A 219 -3.10 0.53 -16.94
N ASN A 220 -3.39 0.37 -18.23
CA ASN A 220 -3.05 1.37 -19.24
C ASN A 220 -4.07 2.53 -19.32
N ILE A 221 -5.21 2.44 -18.63
CA ILE A 221 -6.29 3.42 -18.66
C ILE A 221 -5.80 4.81 -18.23
N PHE A 222 -4.99 4.89 -17.18
CA PHE A 222 -4.43 6.14 -16.65
C PHE A 222 -2.93 6.25 -16.93
N SER A 223 -2.49 5.80 -18.10
CA SER A 223 -1.10 5.95 -18.52
C SER A 223 -0.81 7.37 -18.99
N PHE A 224 0.44 7.78 -18.81
CA PHE A 224 1.02 9.02 -19.32
C PHE A 224 2.26 8.61 -20.11
N GLU A 225 2.51 9.26 -21.24
CA GLU A 225 3.65 8.92 -22.08
C GLU A 225 4.93 9.49 -21.44
N ASP A 226 5.76 8.62 -20.85
CA ASP A 226 7.14 8.93 -20.47
C ASP A 226 8.05 7.82 -21.02
N SER A 227 8.96 8.21 -21.91
CA SER A 227 9.95 7.33 -22.54
C SER A 227 10.88 6.58 -21.57
N ARG A 228 10.90 6.96 -20.29
CA ARG A 228 11.74 6.35 -19.24
C ARG A 228 10.97 5.36 -18.36
N VAL A 229 9.67 5.18 -18.61
CA VAL A 229 8.80 4.33 -17.80
C VAL A 229 8.40 3.09 -18.59
N PHE A 230 8.68 1.93 -18.03
CA PHE A 230 8.49 0.63 -18.68
C PHE A 230 7.81 -0.37 -17.75
N TYR A 231 7.28 -1.43 -18.34
CA TYR A 231 6.78 -2.60 -17.64
C TYR A 231 7.72 -3.78 -17.91
N VAL A 232 8.08 -4.51 -16.85
CA VAL A 232 8.57 -5.88 -16.99
C VAL A 232 7.36 -6.77 -16.79
N ASN A 233 6.70 -7.17 -17.88
CA ASN A 233 5.49 -7.99 -17.86
C ASN A 233 5.88 -9.46 -17.62
N ILE A 234 5.81 -9.91 -16.37
CA ILE A 234 6.24 -11.25 -15.94
C ILE A 234 5.10 -12.24 -16.16
N LYS A 235 5.24 -13.09 -17.18
CA LYS A 235 4.22 -14.08 -17.56
C LYS A 235 4.28 -15.35 -16.72
N THR A 236 5.49 -15.89 -16.55
CA THR A 236 5.73 -17.13 -15.80
C THR A 236 7.09 -17.11 -15.12
N PHE A 237 7.17 -17.72 -13.94
CA PHE A 237 8.44 -18.00 -13.25
C PHE A 237 8.26 -19.09 -12.20
N LEU A 238 9.32 -19.83 -11.90
CA LEU A 238 9.41 -20.74 -10.76
C LEU A 238 10.49 -20.24 -9.80
N THR A 239 10.33 -20.59 -8.53
CA THR A 239 11.20 -20.21 -7.41
C THR A 239 11.62 -21.46 -6.65
N HIS A 240 12.61 -21.36 -5.76
CA HIS A 240 13.03 -22.48 -4.91
C HIS A 240 11.85 -23.01 -4.07
N LEU A 241 11.14 -22.08 -3.42
CA LEU A 241 9.92 -22.36 -2.70
C LEU A 241 8.75 -22.43 -3.69
N ARG A 242 8.11 -23.60 -3.80
CA ARG A 242 6.94 -23.77 -4.68
C ARG A 242 5.68 -23.20 -4.04
N TYR A 243 4.91 -22.45 -4.82
CA TYR A 243 3.65 -21.84 -4.39
C TYR A 243 2.66 -22.90 -3.86
N GLU A 244 2.59 -24.04 -4.55
CA GLU A 244 1.63 -25.13 -4.32
C GLU A 244 1.92 -25.93 -3.04
N ASN A 245 3.14 -25.80 -2.49
CA ASN A 245 3.58 -26.53 -1.30
C ASN A 245 3.22 -25.81 0.01
N ASP A 246 2.51 -24.68 -0.09
CA ASP A 246 2.19 -23.81 1.02
C ASP A 246 0.69 -23.60 1.22
N GLU A 247 0.38 -23.17 2.43
CA GLU A 247 -0.96 -22.84 2.87
C GLU A 247 -1.01 -21.36 3.20
N TYR A 248 -2.00 -20.68 2.64
CA TYR A 248 -2.14 -19.24 2.77
C TYR A 248 -3.34 -18.86 3.61
N PHE A 249 -3.19 -17.79 4.38
CA PHE A 249 -4.19 -17.28 5.30
C PHE A 249 -4.36 -15.78 5.11
N ASN A 250 -5.58 -15.28 5.28
CA ASN A 250 -5.81 -13.85 5.39
C ASN A 250 -5.51 -13.40 6.82
N TYR A 251 -4.63 -12.43 6.97
CA TYR A 251 -4.27 -11.81 8.23
C TYR A 251 -4.66 -10.34 8.22
N ASP A 252 -5.45 -9.93 9.21
CA ASP A 252 -5.82 -8.55 9.44
C ASP A 252 -4.72 -7.85 10.26
N LEU A 253 -4.16 -6.76 9.75
CA LEU A 253 -3.08 -5.99 10.39
C LEU A 253 -3.46 -5.45 11.79
N ARG A 254 -4.75 -5.40 12.14
CA ARG A 254 -5.24 -5.00 13.47
C ARG A 254 -5.16 -6.14 14.49
N GLU A 255 -4.99 -7.38 14.02
CA GLU A 255 -4.86 -8.55 14.87
C GLU A 255 -3.44 -8.69 15.43
N PRO A 256 -3.26 -9.32 16.61
CA PRO A 256 -1.94 -9.44 17.21
C PRO A 256 -1.01 -10.32 16.38
N LYS A 257 0.28 -9.95 16.31
CA LYS A 257 1.33 -10.61 15.51
C LYS A 257 1.41 -12.13 15.70
N ARG A 258 1.06 -12.65 16.89
CA ARG A 258 1.01 -14.11 17.16
C ARG A 258 0.14 -14.87 16.15
N LYS A 259 -0.89 -14.24 15.58
CA LYS A 259 -1.80 -14.86 14.61
C LYS A 259 -1.15 -15.08 13.24
N ILE A 260 0.01 -14.49 12.96
CA ILE A 260 0.79 -14.78 11.75
C ILE A 260 1.36 -16.21 11.82
N ILE A 261 1.86 -16.61 12.99
CA ILE A 261 2.47 -17.93 13.22
C ILE A 261 1.41 -18.96 13.61
N ARG A 262 0.41 -18.54 14.37
CA ARG A 262 -0.69 -19.38 14.87
C ARG A 262 -2.04 -18.75 14.49
N PRO A 263 -2.45 -18.82 13.22
CA PRO A 263 -3.77 -18.34 12.81
C PRO A 263 -4.87 -19.09 13.57
N ASP A 264 -5.96 -18.40 13.91
CA ASP A 264 -7.09 -19.05 14.56
C ASP A 264 -7.68 -20.11 13.62
N ARG A 265 -8.20 -21.22 14.17
CA ARG A 265 -8.84 -22.28 13.37
C ARG A 265 -9.96 -21.79 12.44
N VAL A 266 -10.52 -20.61 12.74
CA VAL A 266 -11.60 -19.94 12.00
C VAL A 266 -11.08 -19.08 10.84
N LEU A 267 -9.79 -18.71 10.81
CA LEU A 267 -9.15 -18.11 9.64
C LEU A 267 -8.96 -19.21 8.61
N GLN A 268 -10.01 -19.43 7.81
CA GLN A 268 -10.07 -20.43 6.76
C GLN A 268 -8.88 -20.25 5.81
N HIS A 269 -8.22 -21.37 5.48
CA HIS A 269 -7.32 -21.42 4.32
C HIS A 269 -7.92 -20.63 3.18
N THR A 270 -7.16 -19.70 2.62
CA THR A 270 -7.69 -18.84 1.56
C THR A 270 -7.16 -19.30 0.21
N ASN A 271 -8.10 -19.55 -0.71
CA ASN A 271 -7.80 -19.66 -2.14
C ASN A 271 -7.71 -18.28 -2.80
N LYS A 272 -7.84 -17.20 -2.00
CA LYS A 272 -7.70 -15.83 -2.49
C LYS A 272 -6.24 -15.53 -2.76
N VAL A 273 -6.00 -15.04 -3.96
CA VAL A 273 -4.66 -14.81 -4.50
C VAL A 273 -4.28 -13.32 -4.47
N VAL A 274 -5.29 -12.46 -4.57
CA VAL A 274 -5.14 -11.01 -4.64
C VAL A 274 -6.01 -10.38 -3.56
N THR A 275 -5.43 -9.52 -2.73
CA THR A 275 -6.15 -8.61 -1.84
C THR A 275 -6.42 -7.31 -2.59
N ASN A 276 -7.69 -6.93 -2.74
CA ASN A 276 -8.08 -5.70 -3.41
C ASN A 276 -8.42 -4.63 -2.36
N THR A 277 -8.22 -3.36 -2.71
CA THR A 277 -8.68 -2.25 -1.87
C THR A 277 -10.20 -2.25 -1.69
N ASP A 278 -10.97 -2.76 -2.66
CA ASP A 278 -12.43 -2.79 -2.57
C ASP A 278 -12.97 -3.80 -1.54
N ASP A 279 -12.14 -4.74 -1.07
CA ASP A 279 -12.47 -5.64 0.05
C ASP A 279 -12.82 -4.86 1.34
N TRP A 280 -12.45 -3.58 1.38
CA TRP A 280 -12.70 -2.61 2.44
C TRP A 280 -14.09 -2.00 2.47
N SER A 281 -14.88 -2.18 1.43
CA SER A 281 -16.28 -1.79 1.51
C SER A 281 -17.01 -2.53 2.65
N ASN A 282 -16.46 -3.66 3.12
CA ASN A 282 -17.00 -4.49 4.20
C ASN A 282 -15.97 -4.77 5.31
N ILE A 283 -15.29 -3.75 5.85
CA ILE A 283 -14.34 -3.94 6.97
C ILE A 283 -15.05 -4.60 8.15
N PRO A 284 -14.59 -5.77 8.63
CA PRO A 284 -15.12 -6.35 9.85
C PRO A 284 -14.91 -5.38 11.02
N TYR A 285 -15.98 -5.09 11.75
CA TYR A 285 -15.90 -4.29 12.97
C TYR A 285 -14.95 -4.98 13.95
N TYR A 286 -13.90 -4.26 14.35
CA TYR A 286 -12.91 -4.76 15.28
C TYR A 286 -12.94 -3.89 16.53
N PRO A 287 -13.44 -4.40 17.67
CA PRO A 287 -13.66 -3.59 18.85
C PRO A 287 -12.35 -3.07 19.44
N THR A 288 -12.37 -1.81 19.86
CA THR A 288 -11.31 -1.15 20.64
C THR A 288 -11.04 -1.90 21.95
N SER A 289 -9.91 -1.61 22.61
CA SER A 289 -9.60 -2.19 23.93
C SER A 289 -10.72 -1.96 24.95
N ARG A 290 -11.36 -0.79 24.91
CA ARG A 290 -12.50 -0.44 25.75
C ARG A 290 -13.70 -1.31 25.41
N GLU A 291 -14.10 -1.35 24.15
CA GLU A 291 -15.27 -2.14 23.70
C GLU A 291 -15.06 -3.64 23.96
N LYS A 292 -13.83 -4.16 23.83
CA LYS A 292 -13.51 -5.55 24.22
C LYS A 292 -13.74 -5.80 25.71
N ARG A 293 -13.37 -4.85 26.56
CA ARG A 293 -13.62 -4.94 28.02
C ARG A 293 -15.11 -4.86 28.33
N GLU A 294 -15.85 -3.98 27.66
CA GLU A 294 -17.31 -3.87 27.77
C GLU A 294 -18.01 -5.15 27.32
N GLN A 295 -17.65 -5.69 26.16
CA GLN A 295 -18.16 -6.98 25.66
C GLN A 295 -17.85 -8.14 26.61
N THR A 296 -16.68 -8.13 27.25
CA THR A 296 -16.32 -9.14 28.27
C THR A 296 -17.24 -9.02 29.50
N ALA A 297 -17.49 -7.80 29.97
CA ALA A 297 -18.40 -7.55 31.08
C ALA A 297 -19.84 -7.98 30.72
N GLU A 298 -20.33 -7.62 29.53
CA GLU A 298 -21.64 -8.05 29.04
C GLU A 298 -21.76 -9.58 28.93
N TYR A 299 -20.72 -10.25 28.46
CA TYR A 299 -20.70 -11.71 28.36
C TYR A 299 -20.76 -12.37 29.74
N LEU A 300 -20.04 -11.84 30.74
CA LEU A 300 -20.10 -12.33 32.12
C LEU A 300 -21.50 -12.17 32.71
N ILE A 301 -22.13 -11.00 32.51
CA ILE A 301 -23.52 -10.76 32.92
C ILE A 301 -24.48 -11.75 32.24
N LYS A 302 -24.38 -11.91 30.91
CA LYS A 302 -25.22 -12.83 30.14
C LYS A 302 -25.07 -14.30 30.57
N THR A 303 -23.89 -14.69 31.03
CA THR A 303 -23.60 -16.05 31.51
C THR A 303 -23.86 -16.24 33.00
N GLY A 304 -24.41 -15.24 33.69
CA GLY A 304 -24.73 -15.29 35.12
C GLY A 304 -23.49 -15.25 36.03
N LYS A 305 -22.32 -14.86 35.51
CA LYS A 305 -21.07 -14.73 36.27
C LYS A 305 -20.92 -13.32 36.81
N GLN A 306 -20.33 -13.20 38.00
CA GLN A 306 -20.02 -11.89 38.58
C GLN A 306 -18.93 -11.18 37.76
N VAL A 307 -19.17 -9.90 37.44
CA VAL A 307 -18.18 -9.06 36.76
C VAL A 307 -17.14 -8.58 37.77
N PRO A 308 -15.83 -8.78 37.53
CA PRO A 308 -14.78 -8.27 38.41
C PRO A 308 -14.84 -6.74 38.55
N ILE A 309 -14.76 -6.22 39.78
CA ILE A 309 -14.76 -4.78 40.07
C ILE A 309 -13.58 -4.08 39.37
N SER A 310 -12.44 -4.74 39.25
CA SER A 310 -11.27 -4.23 38.53
C SER A 310 -11.57 -3.96 37.04
N LEU A 311 -12.38 -4.80 36.41
CA LEU A 311 -12.80 -4.63 35.01
C LEU A 311 -13.72 -3.41 34.86
N LEU A 312 -14.71 -3.26 35.75
CA LEU A 312 -15.61 -2.10 35.75
C LEU A 312 -14.87 -0.78 35.96
N LYS A 313 -13.93 -0.74 36.92
CA LYS A 313 -13.07 0.44 37.15
C LYS A 313 -12.25 0.79 35.91
N GLN A 314 -11.70 -0.22 35.22
CA GLN A 314 -10.93 0.02 34.00
C GLN A 314 -11.81 0.55 32.87
N ILE A 315 -13.01 0.01 32.68
CA ILE A 315 -13.97 0.51 31.67
C ILE A 315 -14.33 1.97 31.96
N GLN A 316 -14.61 2.30 33.22
CA GLN A 316 -14.93 3.67 33.64
C GLN A 316 -13.77 4.63 33.35
N LYS A 317 -12.54 4.23 33.72
CA LYS A 317 -11.33 5.00 33.41
C LYS A 317 -11.15 5.21 31.91
N ASP A 318 -11.35 4.17 31.09
CA ASP A 318 -11.25 4.30 29.64
C ASP A 318 -12.29 5.27 29.04
N LYS A 319 -13.47 5.40 29.66
CA LYS A 319 -14.50 6.37 29.26
C LYS A 319 -14.08 7.79 29.61
N GLU A 320 -13.64 8.00 30.84
CA GLU A 320 -13.14 9.30 31.31
C GLU A 320 -11.95 9.77 30.48
N ASP A 321 -10.97 8.90 30.22
CA ASP A 321 -9.81 9.19 29.38
C ASP A 321 -10.24 9.54 27.94
N SER A 322 -11.26 8.88 27.38
CA SER A 322 -11.73 9.21 26.02
C SER A 322 -12.45 10.55 25.95
N ILE A 323 -13.18 10.94 27.01
CA ILE A 323 -13.85 12.25 27.08
C ILE A 323 -12.80 13.36 27.23
N LYS A 324 -11.83 13.15 28.12
CA LYS A 324 -10.78 14.12 28.43
C LYS A 324 -9.83 14.37 27.24
N ASN A 325 -9.54 13.33 26.46
CA ASN A 325 -8.65 13.44 25.31
C ASN A 325 -9.37 13.85 24.02
N ASP A 326 -10.68 14.11 24.06
CA ASP A 326 -11.40 14.65 22.92
C ASP A 326 -11.06 16.14 22.78
N VAL A 327 -10.44 16.49 21.65
CA VAL A 327 -10.01 17.85 21.32
C VAL A 327 -11.17 18.85 21.36
N TYR A 328 -12.39 18.41 21.05
CA TYR A 328 -13.56 19.27 21.18
C TYR A 328 -13.87 19.58 22.64
N ASN A 329 -13.81 18.61 23.54
CA ASN A 329 -14.11 18.80 24.96
C ASN A 329 -13.04 19.60 25.70
N ILE A 330 -11.78 19.50 25.27
CA ILE A 330 -10.68 20.32 25.79
C ILE A 330 -10.93 21.80 25.47
N ASN A 331 -11.38 22.12 24.25
CA ASN A 331 -11.66 23.50 23.87
C ASN A 331 -12.93 24.05 24.54
N THR A 332 -13.93 23.22 24.83
CA THR A 332 -15.12 23.65 25.60
C THR A 332 -14.76 23.92 27.06
N THR A 333 -13.97 23.06 27.70
CA THR A 333 -13.53 23.29 29.09
C THR A 333 -12.65 24.52 29.22
N ILE A 334 -11.75 24.78 28.28
CA ILE A 334 -10.97 26.04 28.25
C ILE A 334 -11.89 27.25 28.00
N ALA A 335 -12.90 27.14 27.14
CA ALA A 335 -13.86 28.22 26.92
C ALA A 335 -14.74 28.49 28.15
N ASP A 336 -15.15 27.44 28.87
CA ASP A 336 -15.92 27.52 30.10
C ASP A 336 -15.05 28.06 31.25
N ASP A 337 -13.79 27.67 31.36
CA ASP A 337 -12.83 28.20 32.33
C ASP A 337 -12.48 29.68 32.07
N ILE A 338 -12.43 30.11 30.79
CA ILE A 338 -12.27 31.52 30.40
C ILE A 338 -13.55 32.32 30.67
N ALA A 339 -14.72 31.70 30.47
CA ALA A 339 -16.01 32.30 30.81
C ALA A 339 -16.17 32.50 32.33
N ASP A 340 -15.79 31.51 33.15
CA ASP A 340 -15.82 31.63 34.62
C ASP A 340 -14.80 32.64 35.16
N TYR A 341 -13.65 32.81 34.49
CA TYR A 341 -12.68 33.87 34.82
C TYR A 341 -13.17 35.27 34.46
N THR A 342 -14.02 35.42 33.44
CA THR A 342 -14.58 36.71 33.03
C THR A 342 -15.87 37.08 33.78
N VAL A 343 -16.61 36.11 34.29
CA VAL A 343 -17.84 36.34 35.07
C VAL A 343 -17.56 36.71 36.54
N ASN A 344 -16.43 36.32 37.12
CA ASN A 344 -16.09 36.63 38.51
C ASN A 344 -15.55 38.05 38.76
N ASN A 345 -15.52 38.94 37.75
CA ASN A 345 -15.08 40.33 37.88
C ASN A 345 -16.17 41.39 37.66
N SER A 346 -17.45 41.03 37.75
CA SER A 346 -18.55 42.01 37.68
C SER A 346 -19.73 41.61 38.56
N ILE A 347 -19.69 42.01 39.83
CA ILE A 347 -20.87 42.03 40.69
C ILE A 347 -21.69 43.30 40.38
N SER A 348 -22.94 43.14 39.93
CA SER A 348 -24.11 43.80 40.55
C SER A 348 -25.46 43.40 39.91
N ASN A 349 -26.38 42.94 40.76
CA ASN A 349 -27.85 43.02 40.75
C ASN A 349 -28.73 41.89 40.12
N ILE A 350 -29.69 41.49 40.98
CA ILE A 350 -30.77 40.45 41.02
C ILE A 350 -32.01 40.85 40.15
N PRO A 351 -33.08 40.03 39.83
CA PRO A 351 -33.44 38.64 40.19
C PRO A 351 -33.87 37.64 39.07
N ILE A 352 -33.84 36.37 39.45
CA ILE A 352 -34.67 35.18 39.13
C ILE A 352 -35.85 35.38 38.13
N ASN A 353 -35.88 34.57 37.06
CA ASN A 353 -37.09 33.86 36.64
C ASN A 353 -36.81 32.56 35.87
N ASN A 354 -37.48 31.48 36.28
CA ASN A 354 -37.55 30.20 35.59
C ASN A 354 -38.39 30.35 34.32
N GLN A 355 -37.88 29.95 33.16
CA GLN A 355 -38.64 29.21 32.14
C GLN A 355 -37.81 28.84 30.90
N GLN A 356 -37.95 27.56 30.51
CA GLN A 356 -37.97 27.04 29.14
C GLN A 356 -36.66 26.72 28.42
N TYR A 357 -36.36 25.43 28.44
CA TYR A 357 -36.04 24.65 27.24
C TYR A 357 -36.91 25.10 26.05
N ILE A 358 -36.25 25.41 24.93
CA ILE A 358 -36.65 25.23 23.50
C ILE A 358 -35.96 26.34 22.69
N ASN A 359 -34.92 25.99 21.93
CA ASN A 359 -34.62 26.51 20.58
C ASN A 359 -33.23 26.04 20.09
N GLN A 360 -33.16 24.81 19.55
CA GLN A 360 -32.09 24.40 18.63
C GLN A 360 -32.70 24.00 17.28
N ARG A 361 -33.12 24.99 16.50
CA ARG A 361 -33.30 24.88 15.05
C ARG A 361 -33.22 26.29 14.46
N ASN A 362 -32.04 26.66 13.95
CA ASN A 362 -31.81 27.60 12.84
C ASN A 362 -30.35 28.06 12.80
N TYR A 363 -29.42 27.17 12.41
CA TYR A 363 -28.05 27.57 12.04
C TYR A 363 -27.49 26.74 10.85
N GLN A 364 -28.36 26.35 9.91
CA GLN A 364 -27.94 25.73 8.64
C GLN A 364 -28.03 26.69 7.43
N GLY A 365 -28.71 27.84 7.54
CA GLY A 365 -28.91 28.78 6.43
C GLY A 365 -27.73 29.72 6.13
N GLN A 366 -26.85 30.00 7.10
CA GLN A 366 -25.74 30.96 6.91
C GLN A 366 -24.46 30.33 6.36
N ARG A 367 -24.38 28.99 6.23
CA ARG A 367 -23.19 28.30 5.69
C ARG A 367 -23.06 28.35 4.16
N ALA A 368 -24.14 28.53 3.43
CA ALA A 368 -24.12 28.47 1.95
C ALA A 368 -23.64 29.77 1.28
N LEU A 369 -23.76 30.93 1.94
CA LEU A 369 -23.41 32.24 1.35
C LEU A 369 -21.94 32.63 1.53
N MET A 370 -21.25 32.07 2.54
CA MET A 370 -19.84 32.38 2.81
C MET A 370 -18.87 31.51 1.99
N GLN A 371 -19.28 30.29 1.60
CA GLN A 371 -18.48 29.42 0.73
C GLN A 371 -18.50 29.85 -0.75
N SER A 372 -19.58 30.49 -1.22
CA SER A 372 -19.66 30.99 -2.60
C SER A 372 -18.82 32.25 -2.82
N GLN A 373 -18.64 33.09 -1.79
CA GLN A 373 -17.84 34.32 -1.89
C GLN A 373 -16.32 34.08 -1.82
N MET A 374 -15.85 33.02 -1.16
CA MET A 374 -14.41 32.69 -1.15
C MET A 374 -13.91 31.98 -2.43
N GLN A 375 -14.78 31.41 -3.25
CA GLN A 375 -14.38 30.74 -4.50
C GLN A 375 -14.12 31.70 -5.68
N GLN A 376 -14.52 32.98 -5.59
CA GLN A 376 -14.39 33.93 -6.70
C GLN A 376 -13.08 34.74 -6.71
N GLN A 377 -12.24 34.68 -5.69
CA GLN A 377 -11.05 35.56 -5.57
C GLN A 377 -9.68 34.92 -5.89
N MET A 378 -9.61 33.70 -6.40
CA MET A 378 -8.33 32.97 -6.60
C MET A 378 -8.11 32.46 -8.04
N TYR A 379 -8.35 33.29 -9.07
CA TYR A 379 -7.91 32.99 -10.44
C TYR A 379 -7.55 34.26 -11.24
N PRO A 380 -6.29 34.49 -11.61
CA PRO A 380 -5.94 35.28 -12.79
C PRO A 380 -5.81 34.36 -14.01
N SER A 381 -6.46 34.77 -15.10
CA SER A 381 -6.59 34.08 -16.39
C SER A 381 -5.27 33.74 -17.09
N SER A 382 -5.09 32.48 -17.50
CA SER A 382 -4.29 32.10 -18.67
C SER A 382 -5.01 30.99 -19.44
N ARG A 383 -5.47 31.32 -20.66
CA ARG A 383 -6.23 30.42 -21.55
C ARG A 383 -5.34 29.32 -22.15
N GLN A 384 -5.71 28.06 -21.94
CA GLN A 384 -5.33 26.92 -22.79
C GLN A 384 -6.58 26.07 -23.07
N PRO A 385 -6.68 25.38 -24.23
CA PRO A 385 -7.94 24.87 -24.75
C PRO A 385 -8.49 23.70 -23.92
N HIS A 386 -9.75 23.83 -23.50
CA HIS A 386 -10.47 22.83 -22.70
C HIS A 386 -10.62 21.49 -23.44
N GLN A 387 -10.00 20.44 -22.91
CA GLN A 387 -10.50 19.08 -23.10
C GLN A 387 -11.69 18.88 -22.15
N MET A 388 -12.82 18.42 -22.69
CA MET A 388 -14.02 18.17 -21.88
C MET A 388 -13.73 17.11 -20.82
N PRO A 389 -14.22 17.27 -19.57
CA PRO A 389 -14.12 16.21 -18.57
C PRO A 389 -14.90 14.98 -19.05
N PRO A 390 -14.42 13.76 -18.76
CA PRO A 390 -15.13 12.55 -19.13
C PRO A 390 -16.51 12.50 -18.45
N PRO A 391 -17.53 11.92 -19.10
CA PRO A 391 -18.86 11.83 -18.53
C PRO A 391 -18.86 10.97 -17.25
N PRO A 392 -19.75 11.28 -16.29
CA PRO A 392 -19.86 10.50 -15.06
C PRO A 392 -20.25 9.05 -15.35
N PRO A 393 -19.85 8.10 -14.49
CA PRO A 393 -20.16 6.69 -14.69
C PRO A 393 -21.68 6.43 -14.69
N PRO A 394 -22.14 5.43 -15.48
CA PRO A 394 -23.54 5.07 -15.52
C PRO A 394 -24.04 4.57 -14.16
N HIS A 395 -25.33 4.75 -13.90
CA HIS A 395 -25.96 4.32 -12.66
C HIS A 395 -25.79 2.82 -12.40
N LYS A 396 -25.52 2.41 -11.16
CA LYS A 396 -25.16 1.02 -10.80
C LYS A 396 -26.19 -0.06 -11.15
N TYR A 397 -27.43 0.34 -11.43
CA TYR A 397 -28.51 -0.55 -11.85
C TYR A 397 -28.84 -0.44 -13.34
N SER A 398 -28.04 0.30 -14.14
CA SER A 398 -28.24 0.41 -15.58
C SER A 398 -27.59 -0.77 -16.33
N PRO A 399 -28.14 -1.20 -17.47
CA PRO A 399 -27.52 -2.24 -18.30
C PRO A 399 -26.11 -1.87 -18.79
N GLN A 400 -25.78 -0.58 -18.91
CA GLN A 400 -24.45 -0.12 -19.32
C GLN A 400 -23.39 -0.24 -18.21
N TYR A 401 -23.81 -0.37 -16.94
CA TYR A 401 -22.90 -0.49 -15.80
C TYR A 401 -22.11 -1.81 -15.83
N ALA A 402 -22.67 -2.89 -16.37
CA ALA A 402 -21.99 -4.19 -16.50
C ALA A 402 -20.73 -4.12 -17.38
N ASN A 403 -20.77 -3.31 -18.44
CA ASN A 403 -19.63 -3.05 -19.31
C ASN A 403 -18.62 -2.08 -18.64
N TYR A 404 -19.10 -1.15 -17.82
CA TYR A 404 -18.25 -0.22 -17.05
C TYR A 404 -17.44 -0.94 -15.95
N ILE A 405 -17.97 -2.00 -15.33
CA ILE A 405 -17.28 -2.78 -14.29
C ILE A 405 -16.56 -4.04 -14.82
N GLY A 406 -16.50 -4.25 -16.14
CA GLY A 406 -15.77 -5.35 -16.75
C GLY A 406 -16.33 -6.75 -16.48
N ALA A 407 -17.64 -6.88 -16.20
CA ALA A 407 -18.27 -8.18 -16.05
C ALA A 407 -18.45 -8.83 -17.43
N GLN A 408 -17.65 -9.84 -17.76
CA GLN A 408 -17.93 -10.68 -18.93
C GLN A 408 -19.31 -11.34 -18.78
N GLN A 409 -20.10 -11.33 -19.85
CA GLN A 409 -21.34 -12.09 -19.92
C GLN A 409 -21.03 -13.57 -19.65
N ARG A 410 -21.72 -14.19 -18.71
CA ARG A 410 -21.73 -15.65 -18.59
C ARG A 410 -22.15 -16.22 -19.94
N ALA A 411 -21.34 -17.11 -20.48
CA ALA A 411 -21.64 -17.81 -21.72
C ALA A 411 -23.07 -18.34 -21.67
N SER A 412 -23.88 -17.92 -22.64
CA SER A 412 -25.17 -18.48 -22.95
C SER A 412 -25.01 -19.98 -23.18
N VAL A 413 -25.67 -20.79 -22.34
CA VAL A 413 -25.76 -22.24 -22.52
C VAL A 413 -26.56 -22.50 -23.81
N THR A 414 -25.84 -22.72 -24.90
CA THR A 414 -26.42 -23.30 -26.11
C THR A 414 -26.43 -24.82 -25.96
N ALA A 415 -27.63 -25.37 -25.96
CA ALA A 415 -28.05 -26.76 -26.18
C ALA A 415 -26.97 -27.87 -26.23
N GLY A 416 -27.11 -28.84 -25.32
CA GLY A 416 -26.78 -30.23 -25.63
C GLY A 416 -25.82 -30.94 -24.70
N THR A 417 -26.20 -31.18 -23.43
CA THR A 417 -25.73 -32.39 -22.73
C THR A 417 -26.73 -32.81 -21.65
N LYS A 418 -27.52 -33.84 -21.96
CA LYS A 418 -28.32 -34.59 -20.98
C LYS A 418 -27.36 -35.40 -20.10
N ILE A 419 -27.27 -35.12 -18.80
CA ILE A 419 -26.87 -36.14 -17.81
C ILE A 419 -27.78 -36.02 -16.59
N ARG A 420 -28.40 -37.17 -16.26
CA ARG A 420 -29.46 -37.40 -15.27
C ARG A 420 -28.99 -37.09 -13.85
N LEU A 421 -29.87 -36.44 -13.08
CA LEU A 421 -29.95 -36.53 -11.62
C LEU A 421 -30.58 -37.88 -11.24
N GLY A 422 -30.02 -38.56 -10.24
CA GLY A 422 -30.62 -39.74 -9.63
C GLY A 422 -29.86 -40.25 -8.41
N GLY A 423 -30.37 -39.92 -7.22
CA GLY A 423 -30.71 -40.89 -6.17
C GLY A 423 -29.59 -41.56 -5.35
N VAL A 424 -29.54 -41.20 -4.06
CA VAL A 424 -29.51 -42.06 -2.85
C VAL A 424 -29.14 -43.55 -3.05
N TYR A 425 -28.02 -43.98 -2.48
CA TYR A 425 -27.88 -44.87 -1.30
C TYR A 425 -26.45 -44.80 -0.77
#